data_AF-A0A1C5M9V6-F1
#
_entry.id   AF-A0A1C5M9V6-F1
#
_cell.length_a   1.000
_cell.length_b   1.000
_cell.length_c   1.000
_cell.angle_alpha   90.00
_cell.angle_beta   90.00
_cell.angle_gamma   90.00
#
_symmetry.space_group_name_H-M   'P 1'
#
loop_
_entity.id
_entity.type
_entity.pdbx_description
1 polymer ?
#
loop_
_entity_poly.entity_id
_entity_poly.type
_entity_poly.pdbx_seq_one_letter_code
_entity_poly.pdbx_strand_id
1 'polypeptide(L)'
;MAKLKIKRAVSFVMATVLSLGKDFSKLQIAFTSNLGTNAGVMAANGLGYPVSIEGAAKYWREDILVQRRISPEITTSTVIAWRRNIPYSLAVSKMIEEINAFQA
;
A
#
# COMPACT_ATOMS: atom_id res chain seq x y z
N MET A 1 -7.60 -24.13 -14.31
CA MET A 1 -8.13 -22.84 -14.82
C MET A 1 -8.68 -22.04 -13.62
N ALA A 2 -7.83 -21.27 -12.94
CA ALA A 2 -8.23 -20.54 -11.74
C ALA A 2 -8.98 -19.26 -12.13
N LYS A 3 -10.25 -19.14 -11.70
CA LYS A 3 -11.04 -17.92 -11.84
C LYS A 3 -10.44 -16.82 -10.97
N LEU A 4 -9.62 -15.95 -11.56
CA LEU A 4 -9.16 -14.72 -10.92
C LEU A 4 -10.38 -13.79 -10.73
N LYS A 5 -10.99 -13.82 -9.53
CA LYS A 5 -11.97 -12.83 -9.12
C LYS A 5 -11.23 -11.50 -9.00
N ILE A 6 -11.40 -10.62 -9.98
CA ILE A 6 -11.03 -9.21 -9.88
C ILE A 6 -11.91 -8.61 -8.76
N LYS A 7 -11.42 -8.66 -7.52
CA LYS A 7 -11.94 -7.81 -6.45
C LYS A 7 -11.45 -6.41 -6.79
N ARG A 8 -12.41 -5.49 -6.95
CA ARG A 8 -12.20 -4.07 -7.25
C ARG A 8 -10.97 -3.56 -6.48
N ALA A 9 -10.01 -2.99 -7.19
CA ALA A 9 -8.90 -2.28 -6.59
C ALA A 9 -9.47 -1.06 -5.85
N VAL A 10 -9.66 -1.20 -4.54
CA VAL A 10 -9.96 -0.04 -3.69
C VAL A 10 -8.63 0.70 -3.55
N SER A 11 -8.60 1.94 -4.03
CA SER A 11 -7.42 2.79 -3.94
C SER A 11 -6.96 2.93 -2.50
N PHE A 12 -5.64 2.88 -2.29
CA PHE A 12 -4.93 2.87 -1.01
C PHE A 12 -5.43 3.89 0.02
N VAL A 13 -5.77 5.10 -0.41
CA VAL A 13 -6.27 6.18 0.45
C VAL A 13 -7.66 5.85 1.03
N MET A 14 -8.50 5.12 0.31
CA MET A 14 -9.85 4.79 0.78
C MET A 14 -9.85 3.79 1.93
N ALA A 15 -8.90 2.84 1.98
CA ALA A 15 -8.87 1.83 3.04
C ALA A 15 -8.58 2.45 4.43
N THR A 16 -7.63 3.39 4.51
CA THR A 16 -7.28 4.09 5.76
C THR A 16 -8.37 5.06 6.20
N VAL A 17 -9.01 5.77 5.27
CA VAL A 17 -10.13 6.67 5.60
C VAL A 17 -11.34 5.87 6.10
N LEU A 18 -11.65 4.74 5.44
CA LEU A 18 -12.77 3.86 5.83
C LEU A 18 -12.57 3.26 7.23
N SER A 19 -11.33 2.89 7.59
CA SER A 19 -11.06 2.32 8.90
C SER A 19 -11.12 3.32 10.05
N LEU A 20 -10.82 4.58 9.78
CA LEU A 20 -10.95 5.67 10.76
C LEU A 20 -12.43 6.01 11.02
N GLY A 21 -13.31 5.67 10.09
CA GLY A 21 -14.77 5.73 10.27
C GLY A 21 -15.24 7.10 10.78
N LYS A 22 -15.98 7.11 11.88
CA LYS A 22 -16.52 8.33 12.49
C LYS A 22 -15.43 9.24 13.08
N ASP A 23 -14.31 8.67 13.48
CA ASP A 23 -13.20 9.41 14.09
C ASP A 23 -12.37 10.18 13.06
N PHE A 24 -12.53 9.90 11.77
CA PHE A 24 -11.91 10.68 10.70
C PHE A 24 -12.23 12.17 10.82
N SER A 25 -13.47 12.51 11.19
CA SER A 25 -13.93 13.89 11.39
C SER A 25 -13.21 14.63 12.52
N LYS A 26 -12.56 13.90 13.44
CA LYS A 26 -11.81 14.45 14.58
C LYS A 26 -10.33 14.69 14.24
N LEU A 27 -9.85 14.20 13.09
CA LEU A 27 -8.46 14.32 12.70
C LEU A 27 -8.15 15.70 12.11
N GLN A 28 -7.04 16.27 12.54
CA GLN A 28 -6.46 17.45 11.91
C GLN A 28 -5.56 17.00 10.76
N ILE A 29 -6.08 17.04 9.54
CA ILE A 29 -5.33 16.65 8.34
C ILE A 29 -4.60 17.88 7.82
N ALA A 30 -3.29 17.94 8.06
CA ALA A 30 -2.45 19.04 7.57
C ALA A 30 -2.21 18.97 6.06
N PHE A 31 -2.04 17.76 5.51
CA PHE A 31 -1.73 17.54 4.10
C PHE A 31 -2.34 16.24 3.57
N THR A 32 -2.63 16.20 2.27
CA THR A 32 -2.98 14.97 1.55
C THR A 32 -1.94 14.71 0.47
N SER A 33 -1.51 13.46 0.31
CA SER A 33 -0.57 13.06 -0.74
C SER A 33 -0.99 11.72 -1.34
N ASN A 34 -0.77 11.57 -2.63
CA ASN A 34 -1.08 10.35 -3.39
C ASN A 34 0.04 9.29 -3.33
N LEU A 35 1.23 9.65 -2.87
CA LEU A 35 2.39 8.77 -2.77
C LEU A 35 2.88 8.69 -1.33
N GLY A 36 2.93 7.48 -0.77
CA GLY A 36 3.44 7.24 0.58
C GLY A 36 4.89 7.68 0.78
N THR A 37 5.71 7.69 -0.28
CA THR A 37 7.09 8.18 -0.23
C THR A 37 7.19 9.67 0.09
N ASN A 38 6.29 10.49 -0.45
CA ASN A 38 6.24 11.92 -0.14
C ASN A 38 5.85 12.18 1.31
N ALA A 39 4.97 11.34 1.86
CA ALA A 39 4.58 11.42 3.26
C ALA A 39 5.77 11.17 4.21
N GLY A 40 6.70 10.28 3.84
CA GLY A 40 7.95 10.08 4.56
C GLY A 40 8.85 11.31 4.58
N VAL A 41 9.01 12.00 3.44
CA VAL A 41 9.77 13.25 3.38
C VAL A 41 9.14 14.32 4.28
N MET A 42 7.80 14.43 4.27
CA MET A 42 7.09 15.38 5.13
C MET A 42 7.32 15.07 6.62
N ALA A 43 7.22 13.80 7.00
CA ALA A 43 7.46 13.35 8.36
C ALA A 43 8.89 13.63 8.83
N ALA A 44 9.88 13.35 7.97
CA ALA A 44 11.29 13.59 8.25
C ALA A 44 11.61 15.08 8.48
N ASN A 45 10.82 15.99 7.90
CA ASN A 45 10.93 17.43 8.09
C ASN A 45 10.00 17.98 9.19
N GLY A 46 9.34 17.11 9.97
CA GLY A 46 8.49 17.53 11.09
C GLY A 46 7.13 18.11 10.69
N LEU A 47 6.69 17.92 9.44
CA LEU A 47 5.42 18.46 8.93
C LEU A 47 4.18 17.68 9.41
N GLY A 48 4.37 16.47 9.96
CA GLY A 48 3.27 15.67 10.52
C GLY A 48 3.61 14.20 10.72
N TYR A 49 2.58 13.41 11.05
CA TYR A 49 2.68 11.97 11.30
C TYR A 49 1.93 11.20 10.21
N PRO A 50 2.64 10.50 9.31
CA PRO A 50 1.99 9.79 8.21
C PRO A 50 1.42 8.46 8.69
N VAL A 51 0.26 8.09 8.14
CA VAL A 51 -0.27 6.73 8.24
C VAL A 51 -0.02 6.02 6.91
N SER A 52 0.73 4.93 6.94
CA SER A 52 1.12 4.17 5.74
C SER A 52 0.99 2.66 5.95
N ILE A 53 0.99 1.91 4.85
CA ILE A 53 1.22 0.46 4.91
C ILE A 53 2.70 0.18 5.12
N GLU A 54 2.97 -0.95 5.75
CA GLU A 54 4.33 -1.38 6.08
C GLU A 54 5.23 -1.51 4.84
N GLY A 55 4.71 -2.03 3.72
CA GLY A 55 5.48 -2.16 2.48
C GLY A 55 5.95 -0.83 1.85
N ALA A 56 5.37 0.31 2.23
CA ALA A 56 5.79 1.62 1.76
C ALA A 56 6.94 2.22 2.60
N ALA A 57 7.10 1.75 3.84
CA ALA A 57 8.10 2.27 4.78
C ALA A 57 9.52 1.77 4.50
N LYS A 58 9.69 0.74 3.65
CA LYS A 58 11.02 0.24 3.23
C LYS A 58 11.93 1.27 2.56
N TYR A 59 11.36 2.41 2.16
CA TYR A 59 12.08 3.53 1.56
C TYR A 59 12.41 4.64 2.58
N TRP A 60 12.02 4.47 3.83
CA TRP A 60 12.24 5.45 4.89
C TRP A 60 13.46 5.06 5.73
N ARG A 61 14.14 6.08 6.22
CA ARG A 61 15.30 5.92 7.08
C ARG A 61 14.86 5.66 8.52
N GLU A 62 15.14 4.47 9.03
CA GLU A 62 14.78 4.05 10.40
C GLU A 62 15.47 4.91 11.48
N ASP A 63 16.61 5.50 11.16
CA ASP A 63 17.33 6.41 12.06
C ASP A 63 16.72 7.82 12.12
N ILE A 64 15.77 8.13 11.23
CA ILE A 64 15.03 9.40 11.22
C ILE A 64 13.58 9.19 11.67
N LEU A 65 12.94 8.12 11.21
CA LEU A 65 11.51 7.86 11.41
C LEU A 65 11.27 6.54 12.11
N VAL A 66 10.50 6.58 13.19
CA VAL A 66 10.01 5.39 13.87
C VAL A 66 8.64 5.00 13.31
N GLN A 67 8.51 3.76 12.86
CA GLN A 67 7.24 3.19 12.44
C GLN A 67 6.58 2.43 13.60
N ARG A 68 5.28 2.64 13.79
CA ARG A 68 4.46 1.88 14.76
C ARG A 68 3.24 1.27 14.08
N ARG A 69 2.96 0.00 14.39
CA ARG A 69 1.71 -0.64 13.97
C ARG A 69 0.55 -0.02 14.73
N ILE A 70 -0.53 0.26 14.01
CA ILE A 70 -1.79 0.70 14.58
C ILE A 70 -2.54 -0.49 15.17
N SER A 71 -3.30 -0.25 16.24
CA SER A 71 -4.18 -1.25 16.86
C SER A 71 -5.62 -0.73 16.89
N PRO A 72 -6.61 -1.51 16.44
CA PRO A 72 -6.48 -2.85 15.86
C PRO A 72 -5.76 -2.83 14.49
N GLU A 73 -5.16 -3.97 14.13
CA GLU A 73 -4.45 -4.10 12.85
C GLU A 73 -5.41 -3.97 11.66
N ILE A 74 -4.93 -3.28 10.62
CA ILE A 74 -5.64 -3.15 9.34
C ILE A 74 -4.77 -3.78 8.26
N THR A 75 -5.28 -4.85 7.66
CA THR A 75 -4.59 -5.54 6.58
C THR A 75 -5.08 -5.05 5.22
N THR A 76 -4.15 -4.99 4.26
CA THR A 76 -4.47 -4.75 2.86
C THR A 76 -3.73 -5.77 1.99
N SER A 77 -4.27 -6.04 0.81
CA SER A 77 -3.65 -6.94 -0.16
C SER A 77 -3.17 -6.18 -1.39
N THR A 78 -2.06 -6.63 -1.95
CA THR A 78 -1.61 -6.22 -3.28
C THR A 78 -2.03 -7.28 -4.29
N VAL A 79 -2.65 -6.84 -5.39
CA VAL A 79 -3.08 -7.74 -6.46
C VAL A 79 -2.41 -7.34 -7.77
N ILE A 80 -1.88 -8.33 -8.49
CA ILE A 80 -1.43 -8.14 -9.86
C ILE A 80 -2.60 -8.51 -10.76
N ALA A 81 -3.03 -7.56 -11.58
CA ALA A 81 -4.17 -7.73 -12.47
C ALA A 81 -3.77 -7.46 -13.92
N TRP A 82 -4.27 -8.29 -14.83
CA TRP A 82 -4.08 -8.15 -16.27
C TRP A 82 -5.40 -8.44 -16.99
N ARG A 83 -5.53 -7.94 -18.23
CA ARG A 83 -6.68 -8.27 -19.09
C ARG A 83 -6.66 -9.77 -19.39
N ARG A 84 -7.85 -10.37 -19.48
CA ARG A 84 -7.99 -11.80 -19.78
C ARG A 84 -7.17 -12.17 -21.03
N ASN A 85 -6.51 -13.32 -20.97
CA ASN A 85 -5.67 -13.88 -22.03
C ASN A 85 -4.39 -13.08 -22.37
N ILE A 86 -3.92 -12.15 -21.51
CA ILE A 86 -2.63 -11.44 -21.71
C ILE A 86 -1.35 -12.25 -21.46
N PRO A 87 -1.27 -13.31 -20.63
CA PRO A 87 0.00 -14.01 -20.43
C PRO A 87 0.30 -14.94 -21.62
N TYR A 88 0.45 -14.35 -22.81
CA TYR A 88 0.83 -15.00 -24.06
C TYR A 88 2.31 -14.75 -24.41
N SER A 89 2.91 -13.68 -23.88
CA SER A 89 4.33 -13.40 -24.14
C SER A 89 5.21 -14.21 -23.19
N LEU A 90 6.34 -14.70 -23.71
CA LEU A 90 7.33 -15.41 -22.91
C LEU A 90 7.84 -14.58 -21.73
N ALA A 91 8.02 -13.27 -21.92
CA ALA A 91 8.45 -12.35 -20.88
C ALA A 91 7.45 -12.28 -19.71
N VAL A 92 6.14 -12.21 -20.00
CA VAL A 92 5.11 -12.20 -18.96
C VAL A 92 5.01 -13.55 -18.26
N SER A 93 5.11 -14.67 -18.99
CA SER A 93 5.13 -16.01 -18.38
C SER A 93 6.30 -16.17 -17.42
N LYS A 94 7.51 -15.75 -17.84
CA LYS A 94 8.71 -15.76 -16.99
C LYS A 94 8.57 -14.87 -15.76
N MET A 95 8.04 -13.65 -15.93
CA MET A 95 7.75 -12.77 -14.79
C MET A 95 6.79 -13.42 -13.78
N ILE A 96 5.74 -14.11 -14.25
CA ILE A 96 4.79 -14.81 -13.38
C ILE A 96 5.44 -16.01 -12.67
N GLU A 97 6.29 -16.77 -13.37
CA GLU A 97 7.09 -17.85 -12.77
C GLU A 97 7.95 -17.32 -11.62
N GLU A 98 8.71 -16.24 -11.85
CA GLU A 98 9.56 -15.61 -10.83
C GLU A 98 8.75 -15.10 -9.63
N ILE A 99 7.61 -14.45 -9.87
CA ILE A 99 6.75 -13.95 -8.78
C ILE A 99 6.19 -15.10 -7.93
N ASN A 100 5.82 -16.23 -8.55
CA ASN A 100 5.30 -17.40 -7.83
C ASN A 100 6.42 -18.19 -7.12
N ALA A 101 7.64 -18.16 -7.64
CA ALA A 101 8.80 -18.79 -7.03
C ALA A 101 9.32 -18.00 -5.81
N PHE A 102 9.05 -16.69 -5.76
CA PHE A 102 9.44 -15.84 -4.65
C PHE A 102 8.79 -16.30 -3.34
N GLN A 103 9.62 -16.70 -2.38
CA GLN A 103 9.23 -16.89 -0.99
C GLN A 103 9.59 -15.62 -0.23
N ALA A 104 8.57 -14.96 0.32
CA ALA A 104 8.70 -13.74 1.11
C ALA A 104 9.10 -14.05 2.57
#